data_AF-A0A6L7RV26-F1
#
_entry.id   AF-A0A6L7RV26-F1
#
_cell.length_a   1.000
_cell.length_b   1.000
_cell.length_c   1.000
_cell.angle_alpha   90.00
_cell.angle_beta   90.00
_cell.angle_gamma   90.00
#
_symmetry.space_group_name_H-M   'P 1'
#
loop_
_entity.id
_entity.type
_entity.pdbx_description
1 polymer ?
#
loop_
_entity_poly.entity_id
_entity_poly.type
_entity_poly.pdbx_seq_one_letter_code
_entity_poly.pdbx_strand_id
1 'polypeptide(L)' 'MAKIATKRWDPAEHIRDDADVAAYVEAALEDGDHRVVAAVLGDIARAKGMTQVAR' A
#
# COMPACT_ATOMS: atom_id res chain seq x y z
N MET A 1 5.91 32.72 -7.75
CA MET A 1 5.08 31.75 -7.00
C MET A 1 6.01 30.69 -6.41
N ALA A 2 5.97 30.46 -5.10
CA ALA A 2 6.72 29.36 -4.50
C ALA A 2 6.12 28.01 -4.94
N LYS A 3 6.95 27.05 -5.34
CA LYS A 3 6.50 25.69 -5.70
C LYS A 3 6.14 24.91 -4.43
N ILE A 4 5.04 24.17 -4.49
CA ILE A 4 4.62 23.27 -3.42
C ILE A 4 5.57 22.07 -3.38
N ALA A 5 6.09 21.74 -2.21
CA ALA A 5 6.89 20.53 -2.02
C ALA A 5 5.97 19.30 -2.01
N THR A 6 6.29 18.31 -2.83
CA THR A 6 5.55 17.03 -2.90
C THR A 6 6.47 15.88 -2.54
N LYS A 7 5.89 14.82 -1.96
CA LYS A 7 6.57 13.54 -1.76
C LYS A 7 5.96 12.47 -2.66
N ARG A 8 6.74 11.46 -3.03
CA ARG A 8 6.19 10.28 -3.70
C ARG A 8 5.28 9.55 -2.72
N TRP A 9 4.12 9.11 -3.21
CA TRP A 9 3.17 8.33 -2.42
C TRP A 9 3.64 6.87 -2.34
N ASP A 10 3.62 6.29 -1.14
CA ASP A 10 3.89 4.87 -0.91
C ASP A 10 2.68 4.25 -0.19
N PRO A 11 1.97 3.28 -0.82
CA PRO A 11 0.84 2.60 -0.20
C PRO A 11 1.20 1.90 1.10
N ALA A 12 2.42 1.38 1.22
CA ALA A 12 2.86 0.62 2.40
C ALA A 12 2.93 1.49 3.67
N GLU A 13 3.10 2.82 3.54
CA GLU A 13 3.05 3.77 4.68
C GLU A 13 1.65 3.95 5.26
N HIS A 14 0.62 3.50 4.55
CA HIS A 14 -0.79 3.80 4.87
C HIS A 14 -1.62 2.59 5.29
N ILE A 15 -1.05 1.38 5.22
CA ILE A 15 -1.69 0.15 5.68
C ILE A 15 -1.50 0.04 7.20
N ARG A 16 -2.54 0.30 7.99
CA ARG A 16 -2.45 0.34 9.46
C ARG A 16 -3.10 -0.85 10.14
N ASP A 17 -4.16 -1.37 9.56
CA ASP A 17 -4.94 -2.47 10.10
C ASP A 17 -5.39 -3.46 9.01
N ASP A 18 -6.04 -4.53 9.44
CA ASP A 18 -6.52 -5.57 8.52
C ASP A 18 -7.68 -5.08 7.63
N ALA A 19 -8.40 -4.01 8.01
CA ALA A 19 -9.45 -3.45 7.17
C ALA A 19 -8.86 -2.67 5.99
N ASP A 20 -7.78 -1.92 6.21
CA ASP A 20 -7.00 -1.28 5.14
C ASP A 20 -6.49 -2.34 4.14
N VAL A 21 -6.02 -3.49 4.64
CA VAL A 21 -5.58 -4.62 3.79
C VAL A 21 -6.72 -5.17 2.95
N ALA A 22 -7.87 -5.45 3.56
CA ALA A 22 -9.02 -6.02 2.86
C ALA A 22 -9.52 -5.09 1.74
N ALA A 23 -9.69 -3.80 2.05
CA ALA A 23 -10.12 -2.80 1.07
C ALA A 23 -9.12 -2.65 -0.08
N TYR A 24 -7.82 -2.73 0.21
CA TYR A 24 -6.80 -2.58 -0.82
C TYR A 24 -6.73 -3.80 -1.77
N VAL A 25 -6.87 -5.01 -1.22
CA VAL A 25 -6.95 -6.23 -2.03
C VAL A 25 -8.22 -6.26 -2.87
N GLU A 26 -9.36 -5.85 -2.31
CA GLU A 26 -10.62 -5.78 -3.05
C GLU A 26 -10.51 -4.83 -4.25
N ALA A 27 -10.00 -3.61 -4.04
CA ALA A 27 -9.75 -2.66 -5.12
C ALA A 27 -8.82 -3.22 -6.21
N ALA A 28 -7.79 -3.98 -5.83
CA ALA A 28 -6.88 -4.61 -6.78
C ALA A 28 -7.55 -5.73 -7.60
N LEU A 29 -8.50 -6.45 -7.00
CA LEU A 29 -9.25 -7.51 -7.68
C LEU A 29 -10.30 -6.94 -8.64
N GLU A 30 -10.91 -5.80 -8.29
CA GLU A 30 -11.84 -5.08 -9.18
C GLU A 30 -11.18 -4.57 -10.46
N ASP A 31 -9.89 -4.19 -10.39
CA ASP A 31 -9.11 -3.76 -11.56
C ASP A 31 -8.92 -4.89 -12.60
N GLY A 32 -8.97 -6.15 -12.15
CA GLY A 32 -8.90 -7.34 -13.02
C GLY A 32 -7.50 -7.65 -13.58
N ASP A 33 -6.49 -6.80 -13.35
CA ASP A 33 -5.10 -7.06 -13.74
C ASP A 33 -4.33 -7.79 -12.64
N HIS A 34 -3.94 -9.05 -12.92
CA HIS A 34 -3.10 -9.86 -12.02
C HIS A 34 -1.79 -9.18 -11.58
N ARG A 35 -1.24 -8.26 -12.38
CA ARG A 35 -0.02 -7.50 -12.02
C ARG A 35 -0.30 -6.51 -10.90
N VAL A 36 -1.48 -5.90 -10.87
CA VAL A 36 -1.91 -4.98 -9.82
C VAL A 36 -2.09 -5.75 -8.52
N VAL A 37 -2.73 -6.93 -8.58
CA VAL A 37 -2.86 -7.82 -7.42
C VAL A 37 -1.50 -8.21 -6.85
N ALA A 38 -0.54 -8.59 -7.70
CA ALA A 38 0.82 -8.91 -7.26
C ALA A 38 1.54 -7.72 -6.60
N ALA A 39 1.37 -6.51 -7.15
CA ALA A 39 1.95 -5.30 -6.58
C ALA A 39 1.37 -4.99 -5.18
N VAL A 40 0.04 -5.04 -5.05
CA VAL A 40 -0.67 -4.83 -3.77
C VAL A 40 -0.21 -5.82 -2.70
N LEU A 41 -0.08 -7.11 -3.04
CA LEU A 41 0.41 -8.11 -2.10
C LEU A 41 1.86 -7.83 -1.64
N GLY A 42 2.70 -7.33 -2.55
CA GLY A 42 4.07 -6.90 -2.22
C GLY A 42 4.11 -5.68 -1.28
N ASP A 43 3.22 -4.71 -1.49
CA ASP A 43 3.12 -3.53 -0.62
C ASP A 43 2.59 -3.90 0.77
N ILE A 44 1.60 -4.80 0.87
CA ILE A 44 1.12 -5.34 2.15
C ILE A 44 2.24 -6.08 2.90
N ALA A 45 3.00 -6.93 2.20
CA ALA A 45 4.13 -7.64 2.79
C ALA A 45 5.20 -6.68 3.33
N ARG A 46 5.50 -5.60 2.59
CA ARG A 46 6.43 -4.55 3.02
C ARG A 46 5.91 -3.80 4.25
N ALA A 47 4.63 -3.41 4.25
CA ALA A 47 4.00 -2.72 5.38
C ALA A 47 4.08 -3.57 6.66
N LYS A 48 3.73 -4.86 6.59
CA LYS A 48 3.82 -5.78 7.73
C LYS A 48 5.26 -5.97 8.22
N GLY A 49 6.23 -6.06 7.32
CA GLY A 49 7.66 -6.12 7.67
C GLY A 49 8.16 -4.85 8.35
N MET A 50 7.74 -3.67 7.90
CA MET A 50 8.08 -2.39 8.54
C MET A 50 7.52 -2.28 9.95
N THR A 51 6.31 -2.77 10.21
CA THR A 51 5.73 -2.83 11.56
C THR A 51 6.54 -3.72 12.51
N GLN A 52 7.15 -4.79 12.01
CA GLN A 52 8.04 -5.64 12.80
C GLN A 52 9.39 -4.97 13.12
N VAL A 53 9.95 -4.20 12.19
CA VAL A 53 11.21 -3.46 12.37
C VAL A 53 11.06 -2.25 13.30
N ALA A 54 9.88 -1.62 13.31
CA ALA A 54 9.61 -0.44 14.13
C ALA A 54 9.37 -0.73 15.63
N ARG A 55 9.41 -2.00 16.06
CA ARG A 55 9.16 -2.44 17.44
C ARG A 55 10.44 -2.57 18.26
#